data_AF-A0A949X7G8-F1
#
_entry.id   AF-A0A949X7G8-F1
#
_cell.length_a   1.000
_cell.length_b   1.000
_cell.length_c   1.000
_cell.angle_alpha   90.00
_cell.angle_beta   90.00
_cell.angle_gamma   90.00
#
_symmetry.space_group_name_H-M   'P 1'
#
loop_
_entity.id
_entity.type
_entity.pdbx_description
1 polymer ?
#
loop_
_entity_poly.entity_id
_entity_poly.type
_entity_poly.pdbx_seq_one_letter_code
_entity_poly.pdbx_strand_id
1 'polypeptide(L)'
;MFRVRVRDDGRGIDPKVLKDGGKAGHWGLRGVRERADRIGANLDVWSEPGNGTEVQLLVPASIAYENYRDSYRAKLLRKVKPGA
;
A
#
# COMPACT_ATOMS: atom_id res chain seq x y z
N MET A 1 -5.93 7.40 11.24
CA MET A 1 -5.61 7.04 9.84
C MET A 1 -4.19 7.49 9.59
N PHE A 2 -3.37 6.70 8.92
CA PHE A 2 -2.04 7.14 8.45
C PHE A 2 -2.11 7.44 6.95
N ARG A 3 -1.55 8.57 6.52
CA ARG A 3 -1.52 8.99 5.11
C ARG A 3 -0.09 9.20 4.66
N VAL A 4 0.26 8.60 3.52
CA VAL A 4 1.51 8.86 2.80
C VAL A 4 1.15 9.43 1.43
N ARG A 5 1.82 10.49 1.03
CA ARG A 5 1.69 11.09 -0.29
C ARG A 5 3.08 11.28 -0.88
N VAL A 6 3.32 10.72 -2.05
CA VAL A 6 4.55 10.90 -2.82
C VAL A 6 4.16 11.61 -4.11
N ARG A 7 4.84 12.73 -4.41
CA ARG A 7 4.61 13.51 -5.62
C ARG A 7 5.93 13.79 -6.30
N ASP A 8 5.93 13.68 -7.62
CA ASP A 8 7.01 14.14 -8.49
C ASP A 8 6.49 15.12 -9.53
N ASP A 9 7.41 15.83 -10.17
CA ASP A 9 7.22 16.77 -11.27
C ASP A 9 7.73 16.19 -12.61
N GLY A 10 7.74 14.86 -12.73
CA GLY A 10 8.23 14.16 -13.91
C GLY A 10 7.30 14.25 -15.12
N ARG A 11 7.56 13.42 -16.13
CA ARG A 11 6.76 13.39 -17.38
C ARG A 11 5.36 12.79 -17.22
N GLY A 12 5.04 12.29 -16.03
CA GLY A 12 3.82 11.53 -15.78
C GLY A 12 3.86 10.11 -16.37
N ILE A 13 2.76 9.39 -16.19
CA ILE A 13 2.55 8.02 -16.62
C ILE A 13 1.56 8.01 -17.77
N ASP A 14 1.84 7.21 -18.80
CA ASP A 14 0.89 6.96 -19.90
C ASP A 14 -0.48 6.52 -19.33
N PRO A 15 -1.59 7.20 -19.69
CA PRO A 15 -2.93 6.84 -19.22
C PRO A 15 -3.30 5.37 -19.45
N LYS A 16 -2.80 4.75 -20.53
CA LYS A 16 -3.01 3.33 -20.80
C LYS A 16 -2.34 2.44 -19.74
N VAL A 17 -1.12 2.79 -19.33
CA VAL A 17 -0.40 2.09 -18.26
C VAL A 17 -1.16 2.18 -16.94
N LEU A 18 -1.76 3.33 -16.62
CA LEU A 18 -2.59 3.49 -15.42
C LEU A 18 -3.87 2.64 -15.51
N LYS A 19 -4.55 2.67 -16.67
CA LYS A 19 -5.78 1.89 -16.91
C LYS A 19 -5.54 0.38 -16.79
N ASP A 20 -4.39 -0.09 -17.25
CA ASP A 20 -3.99 -1.51 -17.18
C ASP A 20 -3.45 -1.89 -15.78
N GLY A 21 -3.39 -0.95 -14.84
CA GLY A 21 -2.92 -1.14 -13.47
C GLY A 21 -1.39 -1.20 -13.33
N GLY A 22 -0.65 -1.03 -14.42
CA GLY A 22 0.81 -1.06 -14.48
C GLY A 22 1.33 -1.40 -15.88
N LYS A 23 2.64 -1.23 -16.09
CA LYS A 23 3.27 -1.55 -17.38
C LYS A 23 3.52 -3.05 -17.48
N ALA A 24 3.20 -3.67 -18.61
CA ALA A 24 3.42 -5.10 -18.85
C ALA A 24 4.88 -5.50 -18.59
N GLY A 25 5.09 -6.59 -17.86
CA GLY A 25 6.42 -7.05 -17.45
C GLY A 25 7.06 -6.29 -16.28
N HIS A 26 6.38 -5.28 -15.71
CA HIS A 26 6.86 -4.51 -14.57
C HIS A 26 5.96 -4.67 -13.34
N TRP A 27 6.58 -4.77 -12.17
CA TRP A 27 5.88 -5.06 -10.91
C TRP A 27 5.60 -3.85 -10.02
N GLY A 28 6.10 -2.66 -10.36
CA GLY A 28 6.03 -1.47 -9.49
C GLY A 28 4.62 -1.14 -9.02
N LEU A 29 3.75 -0.65 -9.92
CA LEU A 29 2.38 -0.25 -9.58
C LEU A 29 1.50 -1.45 -9.18
N ARG A 30 1.61 -2.56 -9.89
CA ARG A 30 0.84 -3.78 -9.60
C ARG A 30 1.13 -4.29 -8.19
N GLY A 31 2.41 -4.42 -7.83
CA GLY A 31 2.81 -4.89 -6.51
C GLY A 31 2.46 -3.91 -5.39
N VAL A 32 2.45 -2.60 -5.64
CA VAL A 32 1.98 -1.62 -4.63
C VAL A 32 0.47 -1.75 -4.40
N ARG A 33 -0.34 -1.92 -5.47
CA ARG A 33 -1.79 -2.16 -5.36
C ARG A 33 -2.07 -3.44 -4.55
N GLU A 34 -1.46 -4.55 -4.94
CA GLU A 34 -1.61 -5.83 -4.24
C GLU A 34 -1.24 -5.73 -2.75
N ARG A 35 -0.16 -5.01 -2.42
CA ARG A 35 0.24 -4.81 -1.02
C ARG A 35 -0.69 -3.88 -0.26
N ALA A 36 -1.24 -2.84 -0.89
CA ALA A 36 -2.23 -1.96 -0.28
C ALA A 36 -3.52 -2.74 0.05
N ASP A 37 -4.02 -3.53 -0.91
CA ASP A 37 -5.20 -4.38 -0.73
C ASP A 37 -5.01 -5.37 0.43
N ARG A 38 -3.83 -6.01 0.52
CA ARG A 38 -3.50 -6.96 1.58
C ARG A 38 -3.57 -6.39 3.01
N ILE A 39 -3.39 -5.08 3.17
CA ILE A 39 -3.44 -4.41 4.48
C ILE A 39 -4.74 -3.60 4.67
N GLY A 40 -5.69 -3.71 3.75
CA GLY A 40 -6.92 -2.93 3.76
C GLY A 40 -6.69 -1.42 3.61
N ALA A 41 -5.61 -1.04 2.92
CA ALA A 41 -5.32 0.36 2.63
C ALA A 41 -5.94 0.79 1.30
N ASN A 42 -6.27 2.07 1.19
CA ASN A 42 -6.71 2.67 -0.07
C ASN A 42 -5.50 3.30 -0.77
N LEU A 43 -5.29 2.93 -2.04
CA LEU A 43 -4.25 3.49 -2.88
C LEU A 43 -4.87 4.28 -4.05
N ASP A 44 -4.59 5.58 -4.08
CA ASP A 44 -4.93 6.46 -5.20
C ASP A 44 -3.67 6.81 -5.98
N VAL A 45 -3.73 6.70 -7.30
CA VAL A 45 -2.65 7.09 -8.21
C VAL A 45 -3.21 8.08 -9.21
N TRP A 46 -2.71 9.30 -9.16
CA TRP A 46 -2.98 10.35 -10.14
C TRP A 46 -1.71 10.60 -10.94
N SER A 47 -1.84 10.81 -12.23
CA SER A 47 -0.76 11.30 -13.07
C SER A 47 -1.35 11.93 -14.31
N GLU A 48 -0.64 12.92 -14.83
CA GLU A 48 -0.99 13.59 -16.06
C GLU A 48 0.29 13.80 -16.89
N PRO A 49 0.26 13.52 -18.21
CA PRO A 49 1.42 13.73 -19.08
C PRO A 49 1.97 15.16 -18.96
N GLY A 50 3.24 15.29 -18.60
CA GLY A 50 3.92 16.57 -18.40
C GLY A 50 3.70 17.25 -17.03
N ASN A 51 2.81 16.73 -16.19
CA ASN A 51 2.45 17.32 -14.89
C ASN A 51 2.83 16.43 -13.69
N GLY A 52 3.65 15.40 -13.93
CA GLY A 52 4.16 14.50 -12.90
C GLY A 52 3.21 13.39 -12.47
N THR A 53 3.54 12.79 -11.33
CA THR A 53 2.78 11.69 -10.73
C THR A 53 2.56 11.97 -9.25
N GLU A 54 1.43 11.51 -8.75
CA GLU A 54 1.12 11.50 -7.33
C GLU A 54 0.55 10.15 -6.91
N VAL A 55 1.11 9.60 -5.84
CA VAL A 55 0.65 8.37 -5.21
C VAL A 55 0.25 8.68 -3.77
N GLN A 56 -0.98 8.35 -3.42
CA GLN A 56 -1.51 8.48 -2.08
C GLN A 56 -1.89 7.11 -1.52
N LEU A 57 -1.41 6.82 -0.32
CA LEU A 57 -1.80 5.64 0.45
C LEU A 57 -2.48 6.08 1.74
N LEU A 58 -3.64 5.51 2.01
CA LEU A 58 -4.40 5.68 3.26
C LEU A 58 -4.47 4.35 4.00
N VAL A 59 -3.81 4.27 5.16
CA VAL A 59 -3.72 3.04 5.96
C VAL A 59 -4.57 3.19 7.23
N PRO A 60 -5.42 2.20 7.56
CA PRO A 60 -6.16 2.20 8.82
C PRO A 60 -5.25 2.40 10.03
N ALA A 61 -5.70 3.20 11.01
CA ALA A 61 -4.88 3.53 12.18
C ALA A 61 -4.46 2.30 12.99
N SER A 62 -5.36 1.32 13.12
CA SER A 62 -5.13 0.05 13.81
C SER A 62 -4.01 -0.77 13.21
N ILE A 63 -3.77 -0.64 11.89
CA ILE A 63 -2.70 -1.31 11.17
C ILE A 63 -1.41 -0.48 11.23
N ALA A 64 -1.51 0.83 10.95
CA ALA A 64 -0.34 1.69 10.85
C ALA A 64 0.35 1.95 12.20
N TYR A 65 -0.42 1.92 13.29
CA TYR A 65 0.06 2.22 14.64
C TYR A 65 -0.19 1.05 15.61
N GLU A 66 -0.31 -0.18 15.11
CA GLU A 66 -0.51 -1.34 15.97
C GLU A 66 0.56 -1.37 17.07
N ASN A 67 0.11 -1.34 18.34
CA ASN A 67 1.03 -1.30 19.46
C ASN A 67 1.83 -2.59 19.52
N TYR A 68 3.16 -2.47 19.52
CA TYR A 68 4.09 -3.60 19.59
C TYR A 68 3.82 -4.54 20.80
N ARG A 69 3.13 -4.05 21.85
CA ARG A 69 2.72 -4.84 23.03
C ARG A 69 1.56 -5.80 22.76
N ASP A 70 0.59 -5.42 21.93
CA ASP A 70 -0.61 -6.24 21.67
C ASP A 70 -0.29 -7.41 20.75
N SER A 71 0.57 -7.18 19.76
CA SER A 71 1.08 -8.19 18.84
C SER A 71 2.01 -9.21 19.55
N TYR A 72 2.78 -8.80 20.57
CA TYR A 72 3.59 -9.73 21.39
C TYR A 72 2.71 -10.62 22.28
N ARG A 73 1.68 -10.06 22.92
CA ARG A 73 0.71 -10.82 23.73
C ARG A 73 -0.07 -11.81 22.86
N ALA A 74 -0.55 -11.41 21.69
CA ALA A 74 -1.23 -12.30 20.75
C ALA A 74 -0.32 -13.44 20.26
N LYS A 75 0.97 -13.17 19.99
CA LYS A 75 1.96 -14.20 19.63
C LYS A 75 2.24 -15.17 20.79
N LEU A 76 2.35 -14.69 22.02
CA LEU A 76 2.52 -15.53 23.21
C LEU A 76 1.30 -16.45 23.39
N LEU A 77 0.08 -15.93 23.30
CA LEU A 77 -1.14 -16.72 23.43
C LEU A 77 -1.29 -17.80 22.34
N ARG A 78 -0.87 -17.54 21.09
CA ARG A 78 -0.84 -18.57 20.03
C ARG A 78 0.22 -19.64 20.26
N LYS A 79 1.35 -19.32 20.91
CA LYS A 79 2.39 -20.31 21.27
C LYS A 79 2.01 -21.20 22.46
N VAL A 80 1.09 -20.75 23.31
CA VAL A 80 0.71 -21.45 24.55
C VAL A 80 -0.38 -22.50 24.32
N LYS A 81 -0.99 -22.63 23.13
CA LYS A 81 -1.86 -23.79 22.82
C LYS A 81 -0.98 -25.02 22.53
N PRO A 82 -0.86 -26.01 23.45
CA PRO A 82 -0.18 -27.26 23.16
C PRO A 82 -1.13 -28.16 22.35
N GLY A 83 -0.58 -29.13 21.64
CA GLY A 83 -1.34 -30.12 20.88
C GLY A 83 -2.48 -30.72 21.71
N ALA A 84 -3.67 -30.66 21.15
CA ALA A 84 -4.74 -31.62 21.44
C ALA A 84 -4.53 -32.84 20.54
#